data_AF-A0A843I132-F1
#
_entry.id   AF-A0A843I132-F1
#
_cell.length_a   1.000
_cell.length_b   1.000
_cell.length_c   1.000
_cell.angle_alpha   90.00
_cell.angle_beta   90.00
_cell.angle_gamma   90.00
#
_symmetry.space_group_name_H-M   'P 1'
#
loop_
_entity.id
_entity.type
_entity.pdbx_description
1 polymer ?
#
loop_
_entity_poly.entity_id
_entity_poly.type
_entity_poly.pdbx_seq_one_letter_code
_entity_poly.pdbx_strand_id
1 'polypeptide(L)'
;MKEYTQEQRAEALAKEIGESVEHIGGKNYESESGAEYLILTDAEADELAREEIGRSLWAFNAEFILEHTNGAESLSSFEFLSAVEEIKQAQARACEDLNGLIRCMIGNLEQFASDAINADGRGHFLASYDSEELELARGELFAYRVN
;
A
#
# COMPACT_ATOMS: atom_id res chain seq x y z
N MET A 1 -11.07 -17.09 7.49
CA MET A 1 -11.51 -15.91 6.73
C MET A 1 -12.71 -16.29 5.90
N LYS A 2 -13.65 -15.36 5.69
CA LYS A 2 -14.80 -15.57 4.80
C LYS A 2 -14.29 -15.38 3.37
N GLU A 3 -14.43 -16.41 2.54
CA GLU A 3 -14.04 -16.34 1.13
C GLU A 3 -15.20 -15.77 0.31
N TYR A 4 -14.88 -14.87 -0.63
CA TYR A 4 -15.83 -14.30 -1.57
C TYR A 4 -15.54 -14.81 -2.96
N THR A 5 -16.58 -15.21 -3.68
CA THR A 5 -16.44 -15.57 -5.10
C THR A 5 -16.21 -14.32 -5.95
N GLN A 6 -15.78 -14.51 -7.19
CA GLN A 6 -15.64 -13.39 -8.13
C GLN A 6 -16.98 -12.69 -8.37
N GLU A 7 -18.08 -13.44 -8.46
CA GLU A 7 -19.42 -12.91 -8.63
C GLU A 7 -19.82 -12.06 -7.43
N GLN A 8 -19.58 -12.51 -6.20
CA GLN A 8 -19.91 -11.73 -5.00
C GLN A 8 -19.12 -10.41 -4.91
N ARG A 9 -17.85 -10.42 -5.34
CA ARG A 9 -17.02 -9.21 -5.43
C ARG A 9 -17.55 -8.26 -6.51
N ALA A 10 -17.87 -8.78 -7.69
CA ALA A 10 -18.44 -8.00 -8.80
C ALA A 10 -19.80 -7.37 -8.43
N GLU A 11 -20.69 -8.12 -7.78
CA GLU A 11 -21.98 -7.62 -7.29
C GLU A 11 -21.80 -6.49 -6.28
N ALA A 12 -20.83 -6.61 -5.38
CA ALA A 12 -20.53 -5.59 -4.37
C ALA A 12 -20.02 -4.30 -5.01
N LEU A 13 -19.10 -4.40 -5.99
CA LEU A 13 -18.61 -3.25 -6.74
C LEU A 13 -19.72 -2.60 -7.57
N ALA A 14 -20.44 -3.38 -8.37
CA ALA A 14 -21.50 -2.90 -9.26
C ALA A 14 -22.53 -2.06 -8.47
N LYS A 15 -22.92 -2.55 -7.28
CA LYS A 15 -23.82 -1.83 -6.39
C LYS A 15 -23.27 -0.48 -5.92
N GLU A 16 -21.98 -0.43 -5.57
CA GLU A 16 -21.35 0.79 -5.05
C GLU A 16 -21.18 1.84 -6.13
N ILE A 17 -20.74 1.45 -7.34
CA ILE A 17 -20.53 2.38 -8.46
C ILE A 17 -21.80 2.67 -9.26
N GLY A 18 -22.91 1.98 -8.96
CA GLY A 18 -24.20 2.20 -9.60
C GLY A 18 -24.34 1.59 -10.99
N GLU A 19 -23.58 0.53 -11.29
CA GLU A 19 -23.58 -0.18 -12.57
C GLU A 19 -24.29 -1.55 -12.47
N SER A 20 -24.60 -2.14 -13.64
CA SER A 20 -25.05 -3.53 -13.71
C SER A 20 -23.88 -4.47 -13.47
N VAL A 21 -24.07 -5.55 -12.70
CA VAL A 21 -23.03 -6.58 -12.51
C VAL A 21 -22.61 -7.23 -13.83
N GLU A 22 -23.49 -7.25 -14.83
CA GLU A 22 -23.20 -7.75 -16.18
C GLU A 22 -22.13 -6.92 -16.90
N HIS A 23 -21.87 -5.69 -16.44
CA HIS A 23 -20.85 -4.79 -16.97
C HIS A 23 -19.54 -4.85 -16.18
N ILE A 24 -19.46 -5.67 -15.12
CA ILE A 24 -18.26 -5.86 -14.32
C ILE A 24 -17.62 -7.20 -14.67
N GLY A 25 -16.38 -7.18 -15.17
CA GLY A 25 -15.74 -8.40 -15.64
C GLY A 25 -14.22 -8.38 -15.63
N GLY A 26 -13.63 -9.48 -16.11
CA GLY A 26 -12.17 -9.62 -16.21
C GLY A 26 -11.49 -9.88 -14.87
N LYS A 27 -10.16 -9.86 -14.89
CA LYS A 27 -9.32 -10.17 -13.73
C LYS A 27 -9.37 -9.06 -12.67
N ASN A 28 -9.49 -7.82 -13.12
CA ASN A 28 -9.49 -6.61 -12.30
C ASN A 28 -10.86 -5.91 -12.34
N TYR A 29 -11.96 -6.63 -12.45
CA TYR A 29 -13.32 -6.06 -12.32
C TYR A 29 -13.52 -4.75 -13.11
N GLU A 30 -13.24 -4.80 -14.42
CA GLU A 30 -13.39 -3.69 -15.35
C GLU A 30 -14.87 -3.30 -15.46
N SER A 31 -15.17 -2.01 -15.32
CA SER A 31 -16.50 -1.42 -15.42
C SER A 31 -16.90 -1.06 -16.84
N GLU A 32 -18.15 -0.63 -17.06
CA GLU A 32 -18.63 -0.21 -18.39
C GLU A 32 -17.83 0.99 -18.94
N SER A 33 -17.30 1.82 -18.05
CA SER A 33 -16.47 2.98 -18.41
C SER A 33 -14.99 2.64 -18.65
N GLY A 34 -14.60 1.37 -18.47
CA GLY A 34 -13.23 0.88 -18.60
C GLY A 34 -12.37 1.07 -17.34
N ALA A 35 -12.98 1.47 -16.21
CA ALA A 35 -12.26 1.58 -14.94
C ALA A 35 -12.06 0.17 -14.34
N GLU A 36 -10.82 -0.15 -13.98
CA GLU A 36 -10.41 -1.41 -13.39
C GLU A 36 -10.23 -1.26 -11.87
N TYR A 37 -10.71 -2.26 -11.13
CA TYR A 37 -10.67 -2.32 -9.69
C TYR A 37 -10.05 -3.62 -9.18
N LEU A 38 -9.19 -3.48 -8.17
CA LEU A 38 -8.76 -4.60 -7.34
C LEU A 38 -9.71 -4.72 -6.15
N ILE A 39 -10.39 -5.86 -6.00
CA ILE A 39 -11.34 -6.09 -4.89
C ILE A 39 -10.79 -7.13 -3.91
N LEU A 40 -10.62 -6.75 -2.66
CA LEU A 40 -9.97 -7.54 -1.60
C LEU A 40 -10.83 -7.55 -0.33
N THR A 41 -10.70 -8.61 0.46
CA THR A 41 -11.09 -8.58 1.87
C THR A 41 -10.11 -7.73 2.66
N ASP A 42 -10.50 -7.32 3.87
CA ASP A 42 -9.63 -6.55 4.79
C ASP A 42 -8.23 -7.15 4.95
N ALA A 43 -8.18 -8.47 5.19
CA ALA A 43 -6.92 -9.19 5.38
C ALA A 43 -6.09 -9.32 4.10
N GLU A 44 -6.73 -9.50 2.94
CA GLU A 44 -6.05 -9.53 1.64
C GLU A 44 -5.48 -8.14 1.28
N ALA A 45 -6.21 -7.07 1.60
CA ALA A 45 -5.78 -5.69 1.40
C ALA A 45 -4.58 -5.34 2.27
N ASP A 46 -4.64 -5.68 3.56
CA ASP A 46 -3.53 -5.53 4.50
C ASP A 46 -2.28 -6.26 4.02
N GLU A 47 -2.41 -7.53 3.64
CA GLU A 47 -1.27 -8.34 3.18
C GLU A 47 -0.66 -7.77 1.90
N LEU A 48 -1.49 -7.42 0.92
CA LEU A 48 -0.98 -6.89 -0.33
C LEU A 48 -0.34 -5.51 -0.15
N ALA A 49 -0.90 -4.65 0.72
CA ALA A 49 -0.30 -3.37 1.06
C ALA A 49 1.08 -3.58 1.71
N ARG A 50 1.22 -4.53 2.64
CA ARG A 50 2.54 -4.89 3.22
C ARG A 50 3.54 -5.35 2.17
N GLU A 51 3.10 -6.16 1.21
CA GLU A 51 3.96 -6.59 0.10
C GLU A 51 4.44 -5.40 -0.75
N GLU A 52 3.54 -4.51 -1.14
CA GLU A 52 3.87 -3.33 -1.96
C GLU A 52 4.77 -2.35 -1.21
N ILE A 53 4.54 -2.14 0.08
CA ILE A 53 5.44 -1.36 0.95
C ILE A 53 6.83 -1.97 0.97
N GLY A 54 6.92 -3.30 1.12
CA GLY A 54 8.19 -4.03 1.10
C GLY A 54 8.96 -3.93 -0.23
N ARG A 55 8.24 -3.75 -1.35
CA ARG A 55 8.82 -3.55 -2.70
C ARG A 55 9.21 -2.09 -2.98
N SER A 56 8.68 -1.14 -2.21
CA SER A 56 8.82 0.30 -2.44
C SER A 56 9.48 1.06 -1.29
N LEU A 57 10.14 0.37 -0.34
CA LEU A 57 10.84 0.96 0.81
C LEU A 57 11.73 2.16 0.45
N TRP A 58 12.40 2.12 -0.71
CA TRP A 58 13.25 3.20 -1.20
C TRP A 58 12.51 4.52 -1.46
N ALA A 59 11.20 4.49 -1.67
CA ALA A 59 10.39 5.66 -1.99
C ALA A 59 9.87 6.39 -0.75
N PHE A 60 10.01 5.79 0.44
CA PHE A 60 9.54 6.39 1.70
C PHE A 60 10.38 7.60 2.11
N ASN A 61 9.79 8.45 2.95
CA ASN A 61 10.53 9.55 3.57
C ASN A 61 11.73 9.01 4.38
N ALA A 62 12.90 9.63 4.20
CA ALA A 62 14.13 9.23 4.89
C ALA A 62 14.04 9.32 6.42
N GLU A 63 13.30 10.29 6.97
CA GLU A 63 13.04 10.40 8.41
C GLU A 63 12.22 9.20 8.90
N PHE A 64 11.15 8.84 8.18
CA PHE A 64 10.32 7.68 8.51
C PHE A 64 11.11 6.37 8.47
N ILE A 65 11.98 6.18 7.46
CA ILE A 65 12.89 5.04 7.37
C ILE A 65 13.83 5.00 8.59
N LEU A 66 14.40 6.14 8.97
CA LEU A 66 15.33 6.21 10.08
C LEU A 66 14.65 5.94 11.42
N GLU A 67 13.43 6.46 11.64
CA GLU A 67 12.63 6.21 12.84
C GLU A 67 12.35 4.71 13.08
N HIS A 68 12.31 3.92 12.02
CA HIS A 68 12.11 2.47 12.08
C HIS A 68 13.40 1.65 11.99
N THR A 69 14.56 2.32 11.92
CA THR A 69 15.88 1.68 11.87
C THR A 69 16.35 1.32 13.28
N ASN A 70 16.94 0.13 13.44
CA ASN A 70 17.48 -0.30 14.73
C ASN A 70 18.56 0.66 15.27
N GLY A 71 18.39 1.15 16.49
CA GLY A 71 19.36 2.00 17.18
C GLY A 71 19.25 3.49 16.84
N ALA A 72 18.27 3.89 16.00
CA ALA A 72 18.01 5.29 15.69
C ALA A 72 17.69 6.12 16.94
N GLU A 73 17.07 5.52 17.96
CA GLU A 73 16.76 6.13 19.25
C GLU A 73 18.00 6.53 20.06
N SER A 74 19.17 5.97 19.72
CA SER A 74 20.45 6.30 20.37
C SER A 74 21.18 7.46 19.69
N LEU A 75 20.70 7.95 18.55
CA LEU A 75 21.32 9.05 17.84
C LEU A 75 21.04 10.39 18.53
N SER A 76 22.05 11.25 18.62
CA SER A 76 21.81 12.66 18.93
C SER A 76 21.04 13.32 17.78
N SER A 77 20.38 14.47 18.04
CA SER A 77 19.65 15.19 16.99
C SER A 77 20.52 15.58 15.80
N PHE A 78 21.81 15.86 16.02
CA PHE A 78 22.74 16.16 14.93
C PHE A 78 23.05 14.92 14.07
N GLU A 79 23.28 13.78 14.72
CA GLU A 79 23.52 12.50 14.02
C GLU A 79 22.28 12.03 13.27
N PHE A 80 21.08 12.22 13.85
CA PHE A 80 19.82 11.91 13.19
C PHE A 80 19.66 12.70 11.88
N LEU A 81 19.83 14.03 11.94
CA LEU A 81 19.74 14.89 10.74
C LEU A 81 20.80 14.52 9.68
N SER A 82 22.02 14.19 10.11
CA SER A 82 23.06 13.72 9.20
C SER A 82 22.68 12.40 8.53
N ALA A 83 22.14 11.44 9.28
CA ALA A 83 21.72 10.15 8.74
C ALA A 83 20.54 10.27 7.75
N VAL A 84 19.58 11.15 8.03
CA VAL A 84 18.49 11.47 7.09
C VAL A 84 19.03 11.95 5.75
N GLU A 85 20.02 12.83 5.75
CA GLU A 85 20.62 13.36 4.51
C GLU A 85 21.39 12.27 3.74
N GLU A 86 22.11 11.39 4.45
CA GLU A 86 22.78 10.23 3.82
C GLU A 86 21.78 9.27 3.16
N ILE A 87 20.64 9.00 3.81
CA ILE A 87 19.56 8.17 3.23
C ILE A 87 19.01 8.84 1.97
N LYS A 88 18.72 10.15 2.01
CA LYS A 88 18.23 10.90 0.83
C LYS A 88 19.19 10.81 -0.35
N GLN A 89 20.49 10.98 -0.10
CA GLN A 89 21.51 10.88 -1.14
C GLN A 89 21.61 9.45 -1.70
N ALA A 90 21.49 8.43 -0.84
CA ALA A 90 21.45 7.05 -1.27
C ALA A 90 20.20 6.76 -2.13
N GLN A 91 19.02 7.24 -1.73
CA GLN A 91 17.76 7.10 -2.46
C GLN A 91 17.86 7.75 -3.85
N ALA A 92 18.38 8.98 -3.92
CA ALA A 92 18.56 9.70 -5.19
C ALA A 92 19.52 8.99 -6.16
N ARG A 93 20.49 8.24 -5.64
CA ARG A 93 21.47 7.51 -6.45
C ARG A 93 20.99 6.13 -6.91
N ALA A 94 20.37 5.38 -6.01
CA ALA A 94 20.11 3.95 -6.19
C ALA A 94 18.63 3.62 -6.42
N CYS A 95 17.71 4.54 -6.11
CA CYS A 95 16.27 4.31 -6.26
C CYS A 95 15.85 2.93 -5.71
N GLU A 96 15.17 2.12 -6.52
CA GLU A 96 14.71 0.78 -6.16
C GLU A 96 15.80 -0.22 -5.75
N ASP A 97 17.04 -0.04 -6.20
CA ASP A 97 18.16 -0.90 -5.79
C ASP A 97 18.48 -0.74 -4.30
N LEU A 98 18.02 0.35 -3.67
CA LEU A 98 18.23 0.60 -2.24
C LEU A 98 17.30 -0.20 -1.33
N ASN A 99 16.21 -0.77 -1.87
CA ASN A 99 15.21 -1.53 -1.10
C ASN A 99 15.85 -2.60 -0.21
N GLY A 100 16.80 -3.36 -0.77
CA GLY A 100 17.49 -4.43 -0.03
C GLY A 100 18.27 -3.91 1.17
N LEU A 101 18.93 -2.75 1.03
CA LEU A 101 19.69 -2.14 2.12
C LEU A 101 18.76 -1.57 3.19
N ILE A 102 17.73 -0.82 2.80
CA ILE A 102 16.73 -0.28 3.74
C ILE A 102 16.08 -1.40 4.53
N ARG A 103 15.71 -2.50 3.85
CA ARG A 103 15.14 -3.68 4.50
C ARG A 103 16.06 -4.31 5.56
N CYS A 104 17.38 -4.24 5.37
CA CYS A 104 18.34 -4.71 6.38
C CYS A 104 18.48 -3.75 7.58
N MET A 105 18.19 -2.46 7.41
CA MET A 105 18.28 -1.45 8.47
C MET A 105 17.04 -1.43 9.36
N ILE A 106 15.85 -1.60 8.77
CA ILE A 106 14.57 -1.59 9.47
C ILE A 106 14.53 -2.72 10.51
N GLY A 107 14.15 -2.38 11.74
CA GLY A 107 14.09 -3.34 12.85
C GLY A 107 12.90 -4.31 12.76
N ASN A 108 11.76 -3.81 12.32
CA ASN A 108 10.53 -4.58 12.18
C ASN A 108 9.72 -4.10 10.97
N LEU A 109 9.72 -4.90 9.90
CA LEU A 109 9.01 -4.57 8.65
C LEU A 109 7.49 -4.56 8.83
N GLU A 110 6.95 -5.42 9.70
CA GLU A 110 5.50 -5.45 9.99
C GLU A 110 5.04 -4.16 10.67
N GLN A 111 5.84 -3.67 11.63
CA GLN A 111 5.55 -2.40 12.30
C GLN A 111 5.68 -1.23 11.33
N PHE A 112 6.74 -1.20 10.53
CA PHE A 112 6.93 -0.19 9.48
C PHE A 112 5.72 -0.11 8.54
N ALA A 113 5.27 -1.27 8.04
CA ALA A 113 4.13 -1.32 7.13
C ALA A 113 2.81 -0.94 7.82
N SER A 114 2.60 -1.37 9.07
CA SER A 114 1.46 -0.94 9.88
C SER A 114 1.42 0.58 10.05
N ASP A 115 2.55 1.20 10.38
CA ASP A 115 2.62 2.65 10.61
C ASP A 115 2.45 3.45 9.32
N ALA A 116 2.98 2.93 8.20
CA ALA A 116 2.74 3.49 6.87
C ALA A 116 1.25 3.43 6.48
N ILE A 117 0.60 2.29 6.67
CA ILE A 117 -0.84 2.14 6.39
C ILE A 117 -1.68 3.05 7.29
N ASN A 118 -1.31 3.19 8.57
CA ASN A 118 -2.03 4.07 9.49
C ASN A 118 -1.89 5.57 9.13
N ALA A 119 -0.76 5.96 8.53
CA ALA A 119 -0.49 7.33 8.12
C ALA A 119 -1.15 7.69 6.78
N ASP A 120 -0.95 6.84 5.76
CA ASP A 120 -1.29 7.15 4.37
C ASP A 120 -2.53 6.39 3.85
N GLY A 121 -2.99 5.36 4.56
CA GLY A 121 -4.05 4.46 4.12
C GLY A 121 -3.59 3.44 3.08
N ARG A 122 -4.32 2.32 2.93
CA ARG A 122 -3.97 1.28 1.94
C ARG A 122 -4.17 1.76 0.50
N GLY A 123 -5.12 2.67 0.28
CA GLY A 123 -5.38 3.29 -1.02
C GLY A 123 -4.11 3.89 -1.64
N HIS A 124 -3.26 4.55 -0.83
CA HIS A 124 -1.98 5.09 -1.28
C HIS A 124 -1.06 4.04 -1.95
N PHE A 125 -1.11 2.79 -1.46
CA PHE A 125 -0.25 1.71 -1.94
C PHE A 125 -0.92 0.84 -3.02
N LEU A 126 -2.25 0.71 -2.99
CA LEU A 126 -3.00 -0.25 -3.82
C LEU A 126 -3.79 0.39 -4.97
N ALA A 127 -4.19 1.65 -4.86
CA ALA A 127 -4.98 2.36 -5.87
C ALA A 127 -4.06 3.25 -6.73
N SER A 128 -3.48 2.68 -7.78
CA SER A 128 -2.53 3.39 -8.65
C SER A 128 -3.15 4.55 -9.43
N TYR A 129 -4.48 4.67 -9.48
CA TYR A 129 -5.14 5.76 -10.19
C TYR A 129 -5.47 6.97 -9.30
N ASP A 130 -6.12 6.76 -8.16
CA ASP A 130 -6.68 7.82 -7.32
C ASP A 130 -6.24 7.78 -5.85
N SER A 131 -5.49 6.75 -5.44
CA SER A 131 -5.08 6.53 -4.04
C SER A 131 -6.24 6.33 -3.05
N GLU A 132 -7.46 6.08 -3.54
CA GLU A 132 -8.64 5.94 -2.70
C GLU A 132 -8.94 4.47 -2.35
N GLU A 133 -9.59 4.27 -1.21
CA GLU A 133 -10.12 2.98 -0.78
C GLU A 133 -11.64 3.06 -0.70
N LEU A 134 -12.32 2.23 -1.49
CA LEU A 134 -13.79 2.16 -1.47
C LEU A 134 -14.24 0.98 -0.61
N GLU A 135 -14.99 1.26 0.46
CA GLU A 135 -15.63 0.24 1.27
C GLU A 135 -16.84 -0.36 0.55
N LEU A 136 -16.83 -1.69 0.38
CA LEU A 136 -17.90 -2.45 -0.25
C LEU A 136 -18.58 -3.37 0.77
N ALA A 137 -19.80 -3.79 0.47
CA ALA A 137 -20.53 -4.79 1.26
C ALA A 137 -20.58 -4.49 2.78
N ARG A 138 -20.66 -3.20 3.16
CA ARG A 138 -20.61 -2.72 4.56
C ARG A 138 -19.26 -2.97 5.25
N GLY A 139 -18.16 -2.78 4.54
CA GLY A 139 -16.79 -2.92 5.05
C GLY A 139 -16.28 -4.36 5.11
N GLU A 140 -16.93 -5.30 4.41
CA GLU A 140 -16.42 -6.68 4.29
C GLU A 140 -15.42 -6.83 3.13
N LEU A 141 -15.50 -5.94 2.15
CA LEU A 141 -14.65 -5.90 0.95
C LEU A 141 -14.20 -4.46 0.70
N PHE A 142 -13.09 -4.30 0.01
CA PHE A 142 -12.47 -3.03 -0.31
C PHE A 142 -12.07 -3.02 -1.80
N ALA A 143 -12.31 -1.91 -2.49
CA ALA A 143 -11.96 -1.74 -3.89
C ALA A 143 -10.94 -0.61 -4.07
N TYR A 144 -9.95 -0.86 -4.92
CA TYR A 144 -8.87 0.06 -5.27
C TYR A 144 -8.81 0.23 -6.77
N ARG A 145 -8.85 1.48 -7.26
CA ARG A 145 -8.84 1.74 -8.70
C ARG A 145 -7.42 1.71 -9.26
N VAL A 146 -7.22 0.93 -10.32
CA VAL A 146 -5.87 0.65 -10.85
C VAL A 146 -5.57 1.27 -12.22
N ASN A 147 -6.53 1.96 -12.87
CA ASN A 147 -6.33 2.65 -14.16
C ASN A 147 -7.19 3.90 -14.39
#